data_AF-A0A4R4WK61-F1
#
_entry.id   AF-A0A4R4WK61-F1
#
_cell.length_a   1.000
_cell.length_b   1.000
_cell.length_c   1.000
_cell.angle_alpha   90.00
_cell.angle_beta   90.00
_cell.angle_gamma   90.00
#
_symmetry.space_group_name_H-M   'P 1'
#
loop_
_entity.id
_entity.type
_entity.pdbx_description
1 polymer ?
#
loop_
_entity_poly.entity_id
_entity_poly.type
_entity_poly.pdbx_seq_one_letter_code
_entity_poly.pdbx_strand_id
1 'polypeptide(L)'
;MVHTVLTRRGLTTRAILPISLVLLTRSDAYIRGLTAYRYAGDAGSPEARQGIDAWLRVFLAATVTAAEQAERFADELEEMREEWHERHRRFRESQGLRPVPRADSAVVRLLDFLPAAPLVTARTVQGLLSVTHPAARQALEELSAAGILHPKHGREEHQGVSRS
;
A
#
# COMPACT_ATOMS: atom_id res chain seq x y z
N MET A 1 -0.63 -7.25 19.58
CA MET A 1 -1.58 -6.18 19.90
C MET A 1 -0.83 -4.85 19.93
N VAL A 2 -0.74 -4.17 18.79
CA VAL A 2 -0.16 -2.81 18.67
C VAL A 2 -1.22 -1.84 18.12
N HIS A 3 -2.05 -2.32 17.19
CA HIS A 3 -3.19 -1.58 16.63
C HIS A 3 -4.15 -1.03 17.70
N THR A 4 -4.41 -1.80 18.76
CA THR A 4 -5.37 -1.42 19.82
C THR A 4 -4.90 -0.24 20.68
N VAL A 5 -3.57 -0.06 20.82
CA VAL A 5 -3.01 1.05 21.62
C VAL A 5 -3.04 2.37 20.82
N LEU A 6 -2.84 2.31 19.50
CA LEU A 6 -2.89 3.49 18.63
C LEU A 6 -4.32 4.02 18.44
N THR A 7 -5.32 3.15 18.38
CA THR A 7 -6.74 3.54 18.32
C THR A 7 -7.20 4.30 19.55
N ARG A 8 -6.61 4.02 20.73
CA ARG A 8 -7.03 4.65 22.00
C ARG A 8 -6.60 6.12 22.15
N ARG A 9 -5.76 6.65 21.25
CA ARG A 9 -5.30 8.06 21.26
C ARG A 9 -5.89 8.94 20.15
N GLY A 10 -6.82 8.42 19.35
CA GLY A 10 -7.67 9.26 18.48
C GLY A 10 -7.00 9.91 17.26
N LEU A 11 -5.95 9.31 16.68
CA LEU A 11 -5.10 9.96 15.68
C LEU A 11 -5.36 9.61 14.20
N THR A 12 -6.48 8.98 13.81
CA THR A 12 -6.76 8.70 12.38
C THR A 12 -8.24 8.74 12.02
N THR A 13 -8.65 9.68 11.17
CA THR A 13 -10.03 9.80 10.64
C THR A 13 -10.14 9.48 9.14
N ARG A 14 -9.02 9.23 8.44
CA ARG A 14 -9.02 8.75 7.05
C ARG A 14 -7.64 8.24 6.67
N ALA A 15 -7.61 7.11 5.96
CA ALA A 15 -6.43 6.33 5.55
C ALA A 15 -5.74 5.54 6.69
N ILE A 16 -6.15 4.28 6.83
CA ILE A 16 -5.28 3.27 7.45
C ILE A 16 -4.18 3.01 6.42
N LEU A 17 -3.06 3.74 6.55
CA LEU A 17 -1.79 3.22 6.03
C LEU A 17 -1.68 1.79 6.53
N PRO A 18 -1.36 0.80 5.68
CA PRO A 18 -1.16 -0.55 6.15
C PRO A 18 0.18 -0.59 6.91
N ILE A 19 0.18 -0.05 8.12
CA ILE A 19 1.21 -0.22 9.14
C ILE A 19 1.45 -1.73 9.29
N SER A 20 0.40 -2.55 9.15
CA SER A 20 0.50 -4.00 9.09
C SER A 20 1.40 -4.52 7.95
N LEU A 21 1.43 -3.89 6.77
CA LEU A 21 2.26 -4.29 5.63
C LEU A 21 3.74 -3.89 5.83
N VAL A 22 3.97 -2.71 6.39
CA VAL A 22 5.32 -2.22 6.78
C VAL A 22 5.88 -3.02 7.97
N LEU A 23 5.03 -3.51 8.87
CA LEU A 23 5.42 -4.41 9.95
C LEU A 23 5.64 -5.86 9.45
N LEU A 24 4.88 -6.29 8.43
CA LEU A 24 5.02 -7.64 7.85
C LEU A 24 6.37 -7.80 7.13
N THR A 25 6.85 -6.77 6.43
CA THR A 25 8.15 -6.79 5.75
C THR A 25 9.33 -6.88 6.72
N ARG A 26 9.13 -6.70 8.03
CA ARG A 26 10.16 -6.84 9.07
C ARG A 26 9.72 -7.69 10.27
N SER A 27 8.90 -8.71 9.99
CA SER A 27 8.37 -9.70 10.95
C SER A 27 9.42 -10.20 11.95
N ASP A 28 10.66 -10.40 11.52
CA ASP A 28 11.72 -10.93 12.37
C ASP A 28 12.14 -9.97 13.49
N ALA A 29 12.10 -8.65 13.29
CA ALA A 29 12.47 -7.70 14.34
C ALA A 29 11.42 -7.63 15.46
N TYR A 30 10.14 -7.74 15.08
CA TYR A 30 9.01 -7.80 16.01
C TYR A 30 8.99 -9.12 16.80
N ILE A 31 9.22 -10.26 16.14
CA ILE A 31 9.30 -11.58 16.79
C ILE A 31 10.54 -11.66 17.70
N ARG A 32 11.71 -11.16 17.27
CA ARG A 32 12.92 -11.10 18.11
C ARG A 32 12.71 -10.27 19.37
N GLY A 33 12.01 -9.14 19.25
CA GLY A 33 11.61 -8.32 20.40
C GLY A 33 10.72 -9.09 21.39
N LEU A 34 9.69 -9.78 20.92
CA LEU A 34 8.82 -10.59 21.79
C LEU A 34 9.54 -11.77 22.46
N THR A 35 10.56 -12.33 21.81
CA THR A 35 11.28 -13.52 22.30
C THR A 35 12.25 -13.18 23.44
N ALA A 36 12.82 -11.98 23.44
CA ALA A 36 13.74 -11.52 24.48
C ALA A 36 13.07 -11.19 25.83
N TYR A 37 11.73 -11.21 25.91
CA TYR A 37 10.98 -11.04 27.15
C TYR A 37 10.94 -12.31 28.02
N ARG A 38 11.53 -13.43 27.57
CA ARG A 38 11.61 -14.66 28.37
C ARG A 38 12.81 -14.64 29.30
N TYR A 39 12.75 -13.86 30.39
CA TYR A 39 13.62 -14.06 31.54
C TYR A 39 12.91 -14.92 32.60
N ALA A 40 13.56 -15.99 33.05
CA ALA A 40 13.04 -17.00 33.99
C ALA A 40 13.62 -16.79 35.42
N GLY A 41 13.48 -15.58 35.98
CA GLY A 41 13.99 -15.23 37.31
C GLY A 41 13.24 -14.04 37.95
N ASP A 42 13.61 -13.69 39.20
CA ASP A 42 12.93 -12.63 39.98
C ASP A 42 12.99 -11.25 39.28
N ALA A 43 11.83 -10.60 39.18
CA ALA A 43 11.64 -9.38 38.38
C ALA A 43 12.36 -8.15 38.96
N GLY A 44 12.78 -8.21 40.23
CA GLY A 44 13.46 -7.12 40.93
C GLY A 44 14.98 -7.13 40.83
N SER A 45 15.60 -8.17 40.28
CA SER A 45 17.06 -8.35 40.32
C SER A 45 17.81 -7.33 39.45
N PRO A 46 19.07 -6.98 39.80
CA PRO A 46 19.92 -6.14 38.95
C PRO A 46 20.08 -6.70 37.53
N GLU A 47 20.15 -8.02 37.38
CA GLU A 47 20.27 -8.73 36.10
C GLU A 47 18.99 -8.60 35.27
N ALA A 48 17.81 -8.68 35.90
CA ALA A 48 16.53 -8.47 35.22
C ALA A 48 16.41 -7.02 34.69
N ARG A 49 16.84 -6.02 35.48
CA ARG A 49 16.84 -4.61 35.03
C ARG A 49 17.81 -4.38 33.87
N GLN A 50 18.99 -5.00 33.89
CA GLN A 50 19.94 -4.93 32.78
C GLN A 50 19.39 -5.59 31.50
N GLY A 51 18.73 -6.74 31.64
CA GLY A 51 18.04 -7.40 30.53
C GLY A 51 16.94 -6.53 29.92
N ILE A 52 16.15 -5.85 30.76
CA ILE A 52 15.11 -4.90 30.31
C ILE A 52 15.74 -3.69 29.59
N ASP A 53 16.80 -3.07 30.14
CA ASP A 53 17.46 -1.92 29.50
C ASP A 53 18.06 -2.30 28.14
N ALA A 54 18.75 -3.44 28.07
CA ALA A 54 19.31 -3.96 26.82
C ALA A 54 18.21 -4.21 25.78
N TRP A 55 17.08 -4.79 26.20
CA TRP A 55 15.94 -5.01 25.34
C TRP A 55 15.28 -3.70 24.87
N LEU A 56 15.09 -2.75 25.77
CA LEU A 56 14.51 -1.43 25.46
C LEU A 56 15.37 -0.68 24.42
N ARG A 57 16.70 -0.73 24.54
CA ARG A 57 17.61 -0.13 23.55
C ARG A 57 17.42 -0.75 22.17
N VAL A 58 17.37 -2.09 22.09
CA VAL A 58 17.15 -2.81 20.83
C VAL A 58 15.78 -2.47 20.24
N PHE A 59 14.74 -2.44 21.08
CA PHE A 59 13.38 -2.13 20.66
C PHE A 59 13.25 -0.69 20.13
N LEU A 60 13.83 0.28 20.84
CA LEU A 60 13.80 1.69 20.43
C LEU A 60 14.58 1.90 19.12
N ALA A 61 15.76 1.30 18.98
CA ALA A 61 16.53 1.38 17.74
C ALA A 61 15.76 0.75 16.55
N ALA A 62 15.12 -0.40 16.76
CA ALA A 62 14.29 -1.04 15.75
C ALA A 62 13.07 -0.18 15.38
N THR A 63 12.47 0.50 16.36
CA THR A 63 11.30 1.38 16.17
C THR A 63 11.68 2.63 15.35
N VAL A 64 12.80 3.27 15.68
CA VAL A 64 13.32 4.42 14.91
C VAL A 64 13.59 4.01 13.46
N THR A 65 14.31 2.90 13.27
CA THR A 65 14.60 2.40 11.92
C THR A 65 13.30 2.13 11.15
N ALA A 66 12.29 1.54 11.79
CA ALA A 66 11.00 1.26 11.15
C ALA A 66 10.25 2.54 10.76
N ALA A 67 10.30 3.59 11.58
CA ALA A 67 9.71 4.88 11.26
C ALA A 67 10.39 5.52 10.03
N GLU A 68 11.72 5.54 10.00
CA GLU A 68 12.49 6.04 8.83
C GLU A 68 12.18 5.25 7.56
N GLN A 69 11.97 3.93 7.64
CA GLN A 69 11.55 3.15 6.48
C GLN A 69 10.14 3.52 6.00
N ALA A 70 9.22 3.74 6.95
CA ALA A 70 7.84 4.09 6.61
C ALA A 70 7.76 5.46 5.95
N GLU A 71 8.55 6.43 6.41
CA GLU A 71 8.68 7.76 5.80
C GLU A 71 9.20 7.64 4.37
N ARG A 72 10.31 6.94 4.14
CA ARG A 72 10.85 6.73 2.78
C ARG A 72 9.86 6.05 1.84
N PHE A 73 9.13 5.05 2.34
CA PHE A 73 8.08 4.40 1.54
C PHE A 73 6.93 5.35 1.20
N ALA A 74 6.56 6.25 2.12
CA ALA A 74 5.54 7.27 1.84
C ALA A 74 6.02 8.24 0.76
N ASP A 75 7.29 8.65 0.79
CA ASP A 75 7.90 9.51 -0.23
C ASP A 75 7.92 8.82 -1.60
N GLU A 76 8.33 7.54 -1.66
CA GLU A 76 8.31 6.74 -2.91
C GLU A 76 6.89 6.62 -3.50
N LEU A 77 5.87 6.49 -2.65
CA LEU A 77 4.47 6.47 -3.10
C LEU A 77 3.99 7.84 -3.62
N GLU A 78 4.51 8.93 -3.06
CA GLU A 78 4.25 10.29 -3.53
C GLU A 78 4.85 10.50 -4.92
N GLU A 79 6.14 10.19 -5.08
CA GLU A 79 6.87 10.30 -6.34
C GLU A 79 6.21 9.48 -7.45
N MET A 80 5.83 8.23 -7.15
CA MET A 80 5.11 7.36 -8.10
C MET A 80 3.76 7.97 -8.52
N ARG A 81 3.04 8.60 -7.57
CA ARG A 81 1.75 9.24 -7.87
C ARG A 81 1.93 10.45 -8.78
N GLU A 82 2.92 11.30 -8.48
CA GLU A 82 3.26 12.45 -9.33
C GLU A 82 3.66 12.01 -10.74
N GLU A 83 4.48 10.96 -10.86
CA GLU A 83 4.89 10.40 -12.14
C GLU A 83 3.68 9.94 -12.97
N TRP A 84 2.73 9.25 -12.34
CA TRP A 84 1.53 8.76 -13.03
C TRP A 84 0.59 9.89 -13.45
N HIS A 85 0.39 10.91 -12.60
CA HIS A 85 -0.38 12.10 -12.96
C HIS A 85 0.24 12.83 -14.15
N GLU A 86 1.56 12.98 -14.14
CA GLU A 86 2.32 13.58 -15.24
C GLU A 86 2.17 12.76 -16.54
N ARG A 87 2.32 11.44 -16.46
CA ARG A 87 2.18 10.53 -17.60
C ARG A 87 0.76 10.59 -18.18
N HIS A 88 -0.27 10.61 -17.33
CA HIS A 88 -1.66 10.74 -17.74
C HIS A 88 -1.93 12.09 -18.41
N ARG A 89 -1.38 13.18 -17.87
CA ARG A 89 -1.51 14.53 -18.45
C ARG A 89 -0.91 14.58 -19.86
N ARG A 90 0.33 14.09 -20.03
CA ARG A 90 1.00 14.01 -21.34
C ARG A 90 0.23 13.13 -22.32
N PHE A 91 -0.31 12.00 -21.86
CA PHE A 91 -1.16 11.15 -22.69
C PHE A 91 -2.38 11.93 -23.19
N ARG A 92 -3.12 12.61 -22.31
CA ARG A 92 -4.30 13.39 -22.70
C ARG A 92 -3.97 14.53 -23.66
N GLU A 93 -2.88 15.25 -23.42
CA GLU A 93 -2.35 16.27 -24.33
C GLU A 93 -2.06 15.69 -25.72
N SER A 94 -1.42 14.51 -25.80
CA SER A 94 -1.15 13.82 -27.06
C SER A 94 -2.41 13.41 -27.82
N GLN A 95 -3.54 13.21 -27.12
CA GLN A 95 -4.84 12.89 -27.69
C GLN A 95 -5.67 14.14 -28.04
N GLY A 96 -5.11 15.36 -27.87
CA GLY A 96 -5.84 16.61 -28.08
C GLY A 96 -6.96 16.86 -27.06
N LEU A 97 -6.93 16.14 -25.92
CA LEU A 97 -7.90 16.29 -24.84
C LEU A 97 -7.43 17.36 -23.86
N ARG A 98 -8.36 17.86 -23.04
CA ARG A 98 -8.03 18.69 -21.89
C ARG A 98 -6.98 17.96 -21.01
N PRO A 99 -5.82 18.58 -20.67
CA PRO A 99 -4.73 17.91 -19.96
C PRO A 99 -5.13 17.34 -18.61
N VAL A 100 -5.87 18.12 -17.83
CA VAL A 100 -6.38 17.72 -16.51
C VAL A 100 -7.88 17.41 -16.64
N PRO A 101 -8.33 16.17 -16.38
CA PRO A 101 -9.75 15.81 -16.39
C PRO A 101 -10.56 16.57 -15.34
N ARG A 102 -11.87 16.31 -15.28
CA ARG A 102 -12.68 16.74 -14.12
C ARG A 102 -12.21 15.99 -12.88
N ALA A 103 -12.09 16.70 -11.75
CA ALA A 103 -11.57 16.16 -10.50
C ALA A 103 -12.38 14.96 -9.96
N ASP A 104 -13.68 14.90 -10.27
CA ASP A 104 -14.60 13.83 -9.88
C ASP A 104 -14.66 12.66 -10.87
N SER A 105 -13.94 12.75 -12.00
CA SER A 105 -13.95 11.70 -13.01
C SER A 105 -13.41 10.37 -12.47
N ALA A 106 -13.96 9.27 -12.97
CA ALA A 106 -13.54 7.93 -12.58
C ALA A 106 -12.04 7.71 -12.80
N VAL A 107 -11.43 8.33 -13.83
CA VAL A 107 -10.01 8.20 -14.14
C VAL A 107 -9.12 8.86 -13.09
N VAL A 108 -9.42 10.09 -12.66
CA VAL A 108 -8.65 10.80 -11.61
C VAL A 108 -8.78 10.07 -10.29
N ARG A 109 -10.00 9.71 -9.91
CA ARG A 109 -10.27 8.99 -8.66
C ARG A 109 -9.63 7.60 -8.62
N LEU A 110 -9.55 6.93 -9.77
CA LEU A 110 -8.86 5.64 -9.88
C LEU A 110 -7.34 5.84 -9.75
N LEU A 111 -6.80 6.84 -10.45
CA LEU A 111 -5.37 7.16 -10.43
C LEU A 111 -4.85 7.44 -9.01
N ASP A 112 -5.61 8.20 -8.22
CA ASP A 112 -5.28 8.48 -6.81
C ASP A 112 -5.38 7.24 -5.92
N PHE A 113 -6.18 6.25 -6.32
CA PHE A 113 -6.41 5.04 -5.53
C PHE A 113 -5.44 3.90 -5.84
N LEU A 114 -4.88 3.85 -7.06
CA LEU A 114 -4.02 2.75 -7.51
C LEU A 114 -2.84 2.40 -6.57
N PRO A 115 -2.18 3.36 -5.88
CA PRO A 115 -1.12 3.01 -4.92
C PRO A 115 -1.61 2.11 -3.77
N ALA A 116 -2.87 2.25 -3.36
CA ALA A 116 -3.46 1.45 -2.30
C ALA A 116 -3.98 0.08 -2.78
N ALA A 117 -4.26 -0.05 -4.08
CA ALA A 117 -4.68 -1.31 -4.70
C ALA A 117 -4.21 -1.38 -6.17
N PRO A 118 -3.03 -1.93 -6.43
CA PRO A 118 -2.44 -1.97 -7.77
C PRO A 118 -3.09 -3.02 -8.68
N LEU A 119 -3.94 -3.88 -8.13
CA LEU A 119 -4.68 -4.91 -8.85
C LEU A 119 -6.16 -4.59 -8.84
N VAL A 120 -6.67 -4.13 -9.98
CA VAL A 120 -8.05 -3.71 -10.14
C VAL A 120 -8.69 -4.37 -11.34
N THR A 121 -9.99 -4.64 -11.22
CA THR A 121 -10.87 -5.04 -12.33
C THR A 121 -11.95 -3.98 -12.50
N ALA A 122 -12.66 -3.98 -13.62
CA ALA A 122 -13.80 -3.08 -13.82
C ALA A 122 -14.83 -3.21 -12.68
N ARG A 123 -15.08 -4.43 -12.19
CA ARG A 123 -15.97 -4.69 -11.06
C ARG A 123 -15.45 -4.09 -9.75
N THR A 124 -14.15 -4.22 -9.47
CA THR A 124 -13.53 -3.63 -8.27
C THR A 124 -13.64 -2.11 -8.31
N VAL A 125 -13.34 -1.49 -9.45
CA VAL A 125 -13.42 -0.02 -9.64
C VAL A 125 -14.85 0.48 -9.51
N GLN A 126 -15.82 -0.26 -10.06
CA GLN A 126 -17.25 0.07 -9.97
C GLN A 126 -17.69 0.16 -8.50
N GLY A 127 -17.40 -0.87 -7.69
CA GLY A 127 -17.78 -0.90 -6.29
C GLY A 127 -17.06 0.16 -5.47
N LEU A 128 -15.75 0.29 -5.67
CA LEU A 128 -14.92 1.22 -4.92
C LEU A 128 -15.27 2.69 -5.20
N LEU A 129 -15.42 3.05 -6.48
CA LEU A 129 -15.66 4.43 -6.87
C LEU A 129 -17.15 4.77 -6.94
N SER A 130 -18.03 3.78 -6.76
CA SER A 130 -19.49 3.95 -6.92
C SER A 130 -19.86 4.60 -8.26
N VAL A 131 -19.19 4.15 -9.32
CA VAL A 131 -19.43 4.60 -10.71
C VAL A 131 -20.13 3.50 -11.49
N THR A 132 -20.61 3.79 -12.70
CA THR A 132 -21.19 2.76 -13.57
C THR A 132 -20.10 1.84 -14.12
N HIS A 133 -20.45 0.60 -14.48
CA HIS A 133 -19.50 -0.33 -15.09
C HIS A 133 -18.84 0.21 -16.37
N PRO A 134 -19.57 0.88 -17.30
CA PRO A 134 -18.92 1.53 -18.45
C PRO A 134 -17.92 2.62 -18.05
N ALA A 135 -18.23 3.45 -17.06
CA ALA A 135 -17.30 4.49 -16.58
C ALA A 135 -16.03 3.88 -15.95
N ALA A 136 -16.18 2.79 -15.19
CA ALA A 136 -15.05 2.04 -14.64
C ALA A 136 -14.17 1.44 -15.73
N ARG A 137 -14.78 0.83 -16.76
CA ARG A 137 -14.07 0.25 -17.90
C ARG A 137 -13.33 1.31 -18.70
N GLN A 138 -13.98 2.43 -18.99
CA GLN A 138 -13.37 3.56 -19.71
C GLN A 138 -12.16 4.12 -18.94
N ALA A 139 -12.25 4.26 -17.61
CA ALA A 139 -11.12 4.69 -16.79
C ALA A 139 -9.94 3.71 -16.87
N LEU A 140 -10.20 2.40 -16.82
CA LEU A 140 -9.16 1.38 -16.95
C LEU A 140 -8.50 1.38 -18.34
N GLU A 141 -9.31 1.51 -19.39
CA GLU A 141 -8.82 1.61 -20.77
C GLU A 141 -7.96 2.86 -20.97
N GLU A 142 -8.39 4.01 -20.44
CA GLU A 142 -7.63 5.26 -20.52
C GLU A 142 -6.29 5.18 -19.77
N LEU A 143 -6.27 4.66 -18.53
CA LEU A 143 -5.03 4.47 -17.78
C LEU A 143 -4.12 3.41 -18.40
N SER A 144 -4.69 2.40 -19.07
CA SER A 144 -3.89 1.42 -19.80
C SER A 144 -3.27 2.02 -21.07
N ALA A 145 -4.03 2.81 -21.83
CA ALA A 145 -3.53 3.56 -22.99
C ALA A 145 -2.45 4.57 -22.59
N ALA A 146 -2.54 5.16 -21.40
CA ALA A 146 -1.51 6.02 -20.83
C ALA A 146 -0.26 5.26 -20.31
N GLY A 147 -0.23 3.92 -20.38
CA GLY A 147 0.89 3.10 -19.90
C GLY A 147 1.04 3.11 -18.38
N ILE A 148 -0.05 3.35 -17.64
CA ILE A 148 -0.09 3.29 -16.17
C ILE A 148 -0.58 1.92 -15.71
N LEU A 149 -1.54 1.34 -16.44
CA LEU A 149 -2.04 -0.02 -16.20
C LEU A 149 -1.66 -0.97 -17.33
N HIS A 150 -1.33 -2.20 -16.95
CA HIS A 150 -1.07 -3.27 -17.90
C HIS A 150 -2.09 -4.39 -17.73
N PRO A 151 -2.79 -4.81 -18.80
CA PRO A 151 -3.66 -5.96 -18.74
C PRO A 151 -2.88 -7.19 -18.28
N LYS A 152 -3.38 -7.84 -17.23
CA LYS A 152 -2.89 -9.17 -16.88
C LYS A 152 -3.54 -10.16 -17.85
N HIS A 153 -2.80 -10.58 -18.87
CA HIS A 153 -3.23 -11.67 -19.74
C HIS A 153 -3.43 -12.91 -18.86
N GLY A 154 -4.68 -13.34 -18.71
CA GLY A 154 -5.00 -14.62 -18.10
C GLY A 154 -4.43 -15.72 -19.01
N ARG A 155 -3.75 -16.68 -18.39
CA ARG A 155 -3.29 -17.93 -19.01
C ARG A 155 -4.41 -18.48 -19.92
N GLU A 156 -4.19 -18.43 -21.23
CA GLU A 156 -5.13 -18.95 -22.22
C GLU A 156 -5.38 -20.44 -21.93
N GLU A 157 -6.66 -20.77 -21.85
CA GLU A 157 -7.16 -22.12 -21.77
C GLU A 157 -6.61 -22.92 -22.96
N HIS A 158 -6.00 -24.08 -22.69
CA HIS A 158 -5.77 -25.11 -23.69
C HIS A 158 -7.14 -25.56 -24.23
N GLN A 159 -7.57 -24.94 -25.33
CA GLN A 159 -8.66 -25.45 -26.15
C GLN A 159 -8.28 -25.28 -27.63
N GLY A 160 -7.28 -26.05 -28.05
CA GLY A 160 -7.07 -26.47 -29.44
C GLY A 160 -7.27 -27.98 -29.50
N VAL A 161 -8.47 -28.45 -29.82
CA VAL A 161 -8.78 -29.06 -31.12
C VAL A 161 -7.76 -30.13 -31.52
N SER A 162 -8.11 -31.39 -31.26
CA SER A 162 -7.77 -32.48 -32.18
C SER A 162 -9.06 -33.19 -32.55
N ARG A 163 -9.71 -32.70 -33.60
CA ARG A 163 -10.56 -33.51 -34.47
C ARG A 163 -9.67 -33.92 -35.65
N SER A 164 -9.43 -35.22 -35.76
CA SER A 164 -9.48 -35.98 -37.01
C SER A 164 -9.45 -37.46 -36.68
#